data_AF-A0A7H8JQ67-F1
#
_entry.id   AF-A0A7H8JQ67-F1
#
_cell.length_a   1.000
_cell.length_b   1.000
_cell.length_c   1.000
_cell.angle_alpha   90.00
_cell.angle_beta   90.00
_cell.angle_gamma   90.00
#
_symmetry.space_group_name_H-M   'P 1'
#
loop_
_entity.id
_entity.type
_entity.pdbx_description
1 polymer ?
#
loop_
_entity_poly.entity_id
_entity_poly.type
_entity_poly.pdbx_seq_one_letter_code
_entity_poly.pdbx_strand_id
1 'polypeptide(L)'
;MNTLHVQYADESFGAVSYDGEEPPTLPVGATVITEIAYQALVAAWTTAHETHIEQMHEAVRTSKAEDVAALAAAGIPLATAERLLGLTAEETEAARRAVGPELRRAQS
;
A
#
# COMPACT_ATOMS: atom_id res chain seq x y z
N MET A 1 -31.00 -6.00 -16.29
CA MET A 1 -29.59 -6.23 -15.90
C MET A 1 -29.58 -6.91 -14.55
N ASN A 2 -29.18 -8.17 -14.53
CA ASN A 2 -29.10 -9.04 -13.35
C ASN A 2 -27.63 -9.18 -12.94
N THR A 3 -27.37 -9.54 -11.68
CA THR A 3 -26.00 -9.68 -11.15
C THR A 3 -25.85 -10.98 -10.36
N LEU A 4 -24.79 -11.72 -10.63
CA LEU A 4 -24.32 -12.84 -9.81
C LEU A 4 -23.04 -12.45 -9.09
N HIS A 5 -22.92 -12.84 -7.82
CA HIS A 5 -21.65 -12.79 -7.11
C HIS A 5 -20.99 -14.16 -7.21
N VAL A 6 -19.72 -14.19 -7.59
CA VAL A 6 -19.02 -15.43 -7.93
C VAL A 6 -17.67 -15.46 -7.22
N GLN A 7 -17.33 -16.62 -6.66
CA GLN A 7 -15.96 -16.96 -6.25
C GLN A 7 -15.40 -17.99 -7.22
N TYR A 8 -14.18 -17.75 -7.71
CA TYR A 8 -13.49 -18.60 -8.67
C TYR A 8 -12.58 -19.61 -7.97
N ALA A 9 -12.04 -20.56 -8.74
CA ALA A 9 -11.20 -21.64 -8.21
C ALA A 9 -9.86 -21.17 -7.64
N ASP A 10 -9.39 -19.99 -8.04
CA ASP A 10 -8.18 -19.33 -7.53
C ASP A 10 -8.46 -18.42 -6.32
N GLU A 11 -9.65 -18.56 -5.71
CA GLU A 11 -10.16 -17.73 -4.60
C GLU A 11 -10.42 -16.27 -4.95
N SER A 12 -10.17 -15.84 -6.19
CA SER A 12 -10.63 -14.54 -6.65
C SER A 12 -12.16 -14.47 -6.65
N PHE A 13 -12.70 -13.26 -6.58
CA PHE A 13 -14.13 -13.05 -6.54
C PHE A 13 -14.53 -11.82 -7.34
N GLY A 14 -15.79 -11.79 -7.79
CA GLY A 14 -16.30 -10.68 -8.57
C GLY A 14 -17.82 -10.69 -8.72
N ALA A 15 -18.33 -9.59 -9.25
CA ALA A 15 -19.72 -9.45 -9.67
C ALA A 15 -19.81 -9.59 -11.19
N VAL A 16 -20.68 -10.48 -11.65
CA VAL A 16 -20.94 -10.72 -13.08
C VAL A 16 -22.31 -10.15 -13.41
N SER A 17 -22.32 -9.05 -14.16
CA SER A 17 -23.54 -8.46 -14.71
C SER A 17 -23.92 -9.12 -16.04
N TYR A 18 -25.20 -9.44 -16.22
CA TYR A 18 -25.70 -10.07 -17.43
C TYR A 18 -27.13 -9.60 -17.76
N ASP A 19 -27.50 -9.76 -19.02
CA ASP A 19 -28.83 -9.45 -19.54
C ASP A 19 -29.51 -10.73 -20.04
N GLY A 20 -30.77 -10.93 -19.65
CA GLY A 20 -31.54 -12.14 -19.95
C GLY A 20 -32.19 -12.76 -18.71
N GLU A 21 -33.08 -13.72 -18.95
CA GLU A 21 -33.76 -14.47 -17.89
C GLU A 21 -32.87 -15.59 -17.32
N GLU A 22 -31.99 -16.16 -18.16
CA GLU A 22 -31.10 -17.24 -17.76
C GLU A 22 -29.71 -16.71 -17.33
N PRO A 23 -29.14 -17.25 -16.23
CA PRO A 23 -27.79 -16.90 -15.81
C PRO A 23 -26.72 -17.40 -16.81
N PRO A 24 -25.59 -16.69 -16.95
CA PRO A 24 -24.52 -17.12 -17.82
C PRO A 24 -23.87 -18.40 -17.30
N THR A 25 -23.29 -19.19 -18.22
CA THR A 25 -22.47 -20.34 -17.84
C THR A 25 -21.19 -19.86 -17.17
N LEU A 26 -20.90 -20.37 -15.97
CA LEU A 26 -19.70 -20.03 -15.23
C LEU A 26 -18.51 -20.93 -15.62
N PRO A 27 -17.26 -20.42 -15.50
CA PRO A 27 -16.06 -21.26 -15.65
C PRO A 27 -16.06 -22.45 -14.69
N VAL A 28 -15.33 -23.51 -15.05
CA VAL A 28 -15.19 -24.70 -14.19
C VAL A 28 -14.58 -24.29 -12.84
N GLY A 29 -15.22 -24.72 -11.75
CA GLY A 29 -14.77 -24.43 -10.38
C GLY A 29 -15.25 -23.08 -9.82
N ALA A 30 -15.93 -22.25 -10.62
CA ALA A 30 -16.59 -21.06 -10.12
C ALA A 30 -17.89 -21.41 -9.39
N THR A 31 -18.13 -20.74 -8.26
CA THR A 31 -19.30 -20.94 -7.41
C THR A 31 -20.04 -19.63 -7.21
N VAL A 32 -21.37 -19.64 -7.37
CA VAL A 32 -22.21 -18.49 -7.02
C VAL A 32 -22.26 -18.38 -5.50
N ILE A 33 -21.89 -17.21 -4.99
CA ILE A 33 -21.93 -16.88 -3.56
C ILE A 33 -23.08 -15.91 -3.28
N THR A 34 -23.49 -15.84 -2.02
CA THR A 34 -24.50 -14.87 -1.59
C THR A 34 -23.91 -13.46 -1.61
N GLU A 35 -24.77 -12.45 -1.72
CA GLU A 35 -24.35 -11.04 -1.58
C GLU A 35 -23.66 -10.80 -0.23
N ILE A 36 -24.15 -11.40 0.85
CA ILE A 36 -23.53 -11.29 2.18
C ILE A 36 -22.09 -11.84 2.17
N ALA A 37 -21.88 -13.01 1.56
CA ALA A 37 -20.54 -13.59 1.45
C ALA A 37 -19.63 -12.73 0.57
N TYR A 38 -20.14 -12.18 -0.53
CA TYR A 38 -19.42 -11.26 -1.39
C TYR A 38 -18.99 -9.98 -0.65
N GLN A 39 -19.89 -9.35 0.10
CA GLN A 39 -19.58 -8.16 0.88
C GLN A 39 -18.53 -8.43 1.98
N ALA A 40 -18.56 -9.62 2.60
CA ALA A 40 -17.54 -10.03 3.55
C ALA A 40 -16.16 -10.17 2.87
N LEU A 41 -16.10 -10.75 1.67
CA LEU A 41 -14.86 -10.87 0.89
C LEU A 41 -14.33 -9.50 0.45
N VAL A 42 -15.21 -8.61 -0.02
CA VAL A 42 -14.85 -7.22 -0.37
C VAL A 42 -14.28 -6.50 0.85
N ALA A 43 -14.94 -6.56 2.00
CA ALA A 43 -14.46 -5.92 3.21
C ALA A 43 -13.09 -6.45 3.64
N ALA A 44 -12.91 -7.78 3.65
CA ALA A 44 -11.64 -8.41 3.99
C ALA A 44 -10.52 -8.00 3.02
N TRP A 45 -10.78 -8.02 1.72
CA TRP A 45 -9.83 -7.60 0.69
C TRP A 45 -9.45 -6.12 0.83
N THR A 46 -10.42 -5.23 1.05
CA THR A 46 -10.18 -3.80 1.26
C THR A 46 -9.29 -3.56 2.48
N THR A 47 -9.58 -4.20 3.62
CA THR A 47 -8.74 -4.08 4.82
C THR A 47 -7.33 -4.59 4.58
N ALA A 48 -7.17 -5.74 3.92
CA ALA A 48 -5.86 -6.30 3.59
C ALA A 48 -5.08 -5.37 2.64
N HIS A 49 -5.77 -4.80 1.64
CA HIS A 49 -5.20 -3.88 0.67
C HIS A 49 -4.73 -2.57 1.32
N GLU A 50 -5.57 -1.94 2.14
CA GLU A 50 -5.23 -0.71 2.87
C GLU A 50 -4.06 -0.95 3.84
N THR A 51 -4.07 -2.08 4.55
CA THR A 51 -2.95 -2.47 5.42
C THR A 51 -1.66 -2.62 4.63
N HIS A 52 -1.72 -3.25 3.45
CA HIS A 52 -0.56 -3.44 2.61
C HIS A 52 -0.01 -2.11 2.07
N ILE A 53 -0.90 -1.20 1.64
CA ILE A 53 -0.51 0.15 1.22
C ILE A 53 0.20 0.89 2.36
N GLU A 54 -0.34 0.85 3.58
CA GLU A 54 0.29 1.53 4.72
C GLU A 54 1.66 0.93 5.04
N GLN A 55 1.81 -0.40 4.96
CA GLN A 55 3.11 -1.06 5.11
C GLN A 55 4.11 -0.62 4.03
N MET A 56 3.67 -0.46 2.78
CA MET A 56 4.52 0.03 1.70
C MET A 56 4.95 1.48 1.95
N HIS A 57 4.03 2.35 2.39
CA HIS A 57 4.36 3.72 2.76
C HIS A 57 5.36 3.79 3.91
N GLU A 58 5.17 2.98 4.95
CA GLU A 58 6.08 2.94 6.09
C GLU A 58 7.48 2.44 5.70
N ALA A 59 7.56 1.42 4.85
CA ALA A 59 8.83 0.94 4.31
C ALA A 59 9.57 2.03 3.52
N VAL A 60 8.85 2.81 2.71
CA VAL A 60 9.43 3.94 1.97
C VAL A 60 9.89 5.05 2.92
N ARG A 61 9.11 5.40 3.94
CA ARG A 61 9.50 6.40 4.97
C ARG A 61 10.79 5.97 5.69
N THR A 62 10.88 4.70 6.05
CA THR A 62 12.05 4.12 6.72
C THR A 62 13.29 4.18 5.82
N SER A 63 13.18 3.68 4.58
CA SER A 63 14.28 3.72 3.61
C SER A 63 14.80 5.13 3.38
N LYS A 64 13.90 6.11 3.23
CA LYS A 64 14.28 7.52 3.07
C LYS A 64 15.06 8.05 4.27
N ALA A 65 14.66 7.70 5.49
CA ALA A 65 15.36 8.14 6.70
C ALA A 65 16.77 7.52 6.79
N GLU A 66 16.90 6.24 6.43
CA GLU A 66 18.19 5.55 6.34
C GLU A 66 19.10 6.19 5.28
N ASP A 67 18.55 6.53 4.12
CA ASP A 67 19.29 7.21 3.04
C ASP A 67 19.78 8.59 3.47
N VAL A 68 18.96 9.39 4.17
CA VAL A 68 19.41 10.68 4.73
C VAL A 68 20.60 10.47 5.67
N ALA A 69 20.53 9.48 6.56
CA ALA A 69 21.61 9.20 7.50
C ALA A 69 22.89 8.75 6.78
N ALA A 70 22.77 7.91 5.76
CA ALA A 70 23.89 7.46 4.93
C ALA A 70 24.54 8.62 4.16
N LEU A 71 23.74 9.50 3.55
CA LEU A 71 24.24 10.67 2.83
C LEU A 71 24.94 11.65 3.78
N ALA A 72 24.37 11.87 4.98
CA ALA A 72 24.99 12.71 6.00
C ALA A 72 26.33 12.14 6.47
N ALA A 73 26.42 10.83 6.69
CA ALA A 73 27.66 10.14 7.04
C ALA A 73 28.71 10.19 5.91
N ALA A 74 28.26 10.23 4.65
CA ALA A 74 29.11 10.45 3.48
C ALA A 74 29.57 11.92 3.32
N GLY A 75 29.22 12.80 4.25
CA GLY A 75 29.62 14.21 4.26
C GLY A 75 28.74 15.12 3.41
N ILE A 76 27.60 14.63 2.91
CA ILE A 76 26.62 15.47 2.23
C ILE A 76 25.87 16.29 3.29
N PRO A 77 25.75 17.62 3.12
CA PRO A 77 24.97 18.44 4.04
C PRO A 77 23.52 17.96 4.11
N LEU A 78 22.93 17.95 5.29
CA LEU A 78 21.62 17.39 5.57
C LEU A 78 20.52 18.01 4.69
N ALA A 79 20.54 19.33 4.53
CA ALA A 79 19.63 20.06 3.64
C ALA A 79 19.76 19.63 2.16
N THR A 80 20.94 19.16 1.75
CA THR A 80 21.15 18.62 0.39
C THR A 80 20.65 17.18 0.30
N ALA A 81 20.89 16.33 1.31
CA ALA A 81 20.34 14.98 1.36
C ALA A 81 18.80 14.97 1.35
N GLU A 82 18.17 15.83 2.14
CA GLU A 82 16.71 16.01 2.20
C GLU A 82 16.13 16.41 0.83
N ARG A 83 16.79 17.34 0.14
CA ARG A 83 16.39 17.81 -1.19
C ARG A 83 16.60 16.75 -2.27
N LEU A 84 17.64 15.93 -2.17
CA LEU A 84 17.90 14.83 -3.11
C LEU A 84 16.85 13.73 -3.01
N LEU A 85 16.37 13.44 -1.80
CA LEU A 85 15.36 12.40 -1.56
C LEU A 85 13.92 12.90 -1.69
N GLY A 86 13.72 14.19 -1.99
CA GLY A 86 12.41 14.79 -2.22
C GLY A 86 11.46 14.62 -1.04
N LEU A 87 11.98 14.76 0.19
CA LEU A 87 11.19 14.56 1.40
C LEU A 87 10.09 15.61 1.54
N THR A 88 8.92 15.17 1.97
CA THR A 88 7.88 16.07 2.49
C THR A 88 8.34 16.72 3.81
N ALA A 89 7.61 17.74 4.29
CA ALA A 89 7.94 18.40 5.56
C ALA A 89 7.92 17.43 6.75
N GLU A 90 6.96 16.50 6.77
CA GLU A 90 6.84 15.50 7.84
C GLU A 90 7.99 14.47 7.77
N GLU A 91 8.29 13.97 6.57
CA GLU A 91 9.42 13.04 6.35
C GLU A 91 10.77 13.70 6.70
N THR A 92 10.92 14.99 6.40
CA THR A 92 12.11 15.77 6.76
C THR A 92 12.30 15.82 8.28
N GLU A 93 11.25 16.11 9.03
CA GLU A 93 11.31 16.16 10.50
C GLU A 93 11.53 14.77 11.12
N ALA A 94 10.97 13.72 10.52
CA ALA A 94 11.25 12.34 10.92
C ALA A 94 12.72 11.97 10.67
N ALA A 95 13.25 12.26 9.48
CA ALA A 95 14.64 11.98 9.11
C ALA A 95 15.63 12.74 10.01
N ARG A 96 15.39 14.02 10.31
CA ARG A 96 16.22 14.82 11.23
C ARG A 96 16.24 14.28 12.65
N ARG A 97 15.15 13.68 13.13
CA ARG A 97 15.10 13.00 14.43
C ARG A 97 15.90 11.70 14.41
N ALA A 98 15.84 10.95 13.31
CA ALA A 98 16.58 9.72 13.11
C ALA A 98 18.10 9.96 12.99
N VAL A 99 18.52 11.06 12.37
CA VAL A 99 19.92 11.49 12.36
C VAL A 99 20.32 11.91 13.78
N GLY A 100 21.21 11.10 14.37
CA GLY A 100 21.69 11.29 15.74
C GLY A 100 22.18 12.72 16.03
N PRO A 101 22.11 13.19 17.28
CA PRO A 101 22.42 14.57 17.65
C PRO A 101 23.86 14.99 17.31
N GLU A 102 24.77 14.02 17.16
CA GLU A 102 26.17 14.25 16.83
C GLU A 102 26.36 14.69 15.37
N LEU A 103 25.70 14.02 14.42
CA LEU A 103 25.71 14.39 13.00
C LEU A 103 25.03 15.75 12.78
N ARG A 104 23.98 16.05 13.53
CA ARG A 104 23.33 17.38 13.48
C ARG A 104 24.24 18.50 13.96
N ARG A 105 25.01 18.29 15.04
CA ARG A 105 25.97 19.30 15.56
C ARG A 105 27.17 19.51 14.64
N ALA A 106 27.59 18.47 13.91
CA ALA A 106 28.71 18.55 12.97
C ALA A 106 28.40 19.38 11.71
N GLN A 107 27.13 19.69 11.46
CA GLN A 107 26.67 20.38 10.25
C GLN A 107 25.97 21.73 10.51
N SER A 108 25.89 22.17 11.77
CA SER A 108 25.45 23.53 12.18
C SER A 108 26.61 24.52 12.14
#